data_AF-A0A2S8Y6K2-F1
#
_entry.id   AF-A0A2S8Y6K2-F1
#
_cell.length_a   1.000
_cell.length_b   1.000
_cell.length_c   1.000
_cell.angle_alpha   90.00
_cell.angle_beta   90.00
_cell.angle_gamma   90.00
#
_symmetry.space_group_name_H-M   'P 1'
#
loop_
_entity.id
_entity.type
_entity.pdbx_description
1 polymer ?
#
loop_
_entity_poly.entity_id
_entity_poly.type
_entity_poly.pdbx_seq_one_letter_code
_entity_poly.pdbx_strand_id
1 'polypeptide(L)'
;MELNLKPEGVALVIGALLAIAWIALIVGSKVWQLTWNWIDDDESRVECNPLVFAVMRRLGYTRDRDSTSYPYQKGDGEKISDGSLAVVLPLFLLLVCPLAIVVGFRLYPLVIAAITLFLIARLARFARRHKKLFDKHLKDPEAHK
;
A
#
# COMPACT_ATOMS: atom_id res chain seq x y z
N MET A 1 -14.37 20.22 -33.78
CA MET A 1 -14.97 20.39 -32.45
C MET A 1 -13.87 20.09 -31.44
N GLU A 2 -13.14 21.10 -30.98
CA GLU A 2 -12.06 20.91 -30.02
C GLU A 2 -12.69 20.68 -28.64
N LEU A 3 -12.59 19.44 -28.14
CA LEU A 3 -13.01 19.09 -26.80
C LEU A 3 -12.06 19.81 -25.82
N ASN A 4 -12.52 20.93 -25.30
CA ASN A 4 -11.84 21.68 -24.25
C ASN A 4 -11.99 20.92 -22.91
N LEU A 5 -11.28 19.79 -22.82
CA LEU A 5 -11.31 18.89 -21.68
C LEU A 5 -10.54 19.52 -20.52
N LYS A 6 -11.28 19.91 -19.49
CA LYS A 6 -10.69 20.40 -18.24
C LYS A 6 -9.81 19.31 -17.62
N PRO A 7 -8.61 19.65 -17.11
CA PRO A 7 -7.66 18.66 -16.57
C PRO A 7 -8.25 17.84 -15.41
N GLU A 8 -9.21 18.38 -14.66
CA GLU A 8 -9.96 17.66 -13.62
C GLU A 8 -10.80 16.53 -14.20
N GLY A 9 -11.46 16.76 -15.35
CA GLY A 9 -12.25 15.75 -16.03
C GLY A 9 -11.38 14.60 -16.54
N VAL A 10 -10.21 14.93 -17.11
CA VAL A 10 -9.24 13.94 -17.56
C VAL A 10 -8.71 13.11 -16.38
N ALA A 11 -8.39 13.76 -15.26
CA ALA A 11 -7.92 13.08 -14.05
C ALA A 11 -8.96 12.10 -13.48
N LEU A 12 -10.24 12.47 -13.47
CA LEU A 12 -11.31 11.58 -13.02
C LEU A 12 -11.46 10.35 -13.94
N VAL A 13 -11.39 10.54 -15.26
CA VAL A 13 -11.43 9.43 -16.22
C VAL A 13 -10.23 8.49 -16.02
N ILE A 14 -9.02 9.04 -15.87
CA ILE A 14 -7.82 8.25 -15.59
C ILE A 14 -7.98 7.49 -14.27
N GLY A 15 -8.46 8.14 -13.20
CA GLY A 15 -8.69 7.49 -11.91
C GLY A 15 -9.69 6.35 -11.98
N ALA A 16 -10.79 6.54 -12.73
CA ALA A 16 -11.77 5.49 -12.98
C ALA A 16 -11.19 4.31 -13.77
N LEU A 17 -10.42 4.58 -14.83
CA LEU A 17 -9.75 3.55 -15.62
C LEU A 17 -8.73 2.76 -14.77
N LEU A 18 -7.97 3.44 -13.92
CA LEU A 18 -7.04 2.79 -12.99
C LEU A 18 -7.77 1.92 -11.96
N ALA A 19 -8.90 2.38 -11.42
CA ALA A 19 -9.71 1.59 -10.50
C ALA A 19 -10.28 0.33 -11.19
N ILE A 20 -10.76 0.44 -12.43
CA ILE A 20 -11.21 -0.70 -13.23
C ILE A 20 -10.06 -1.66 -13.51
N ALA A 21 -8.90 -1.14 -13.92
CA ALA A 21 -7.70 -1.96 -14.15
C ALA A 21 -7.27 -2.71 -12.89
N TRP A 22 -7.39 -2.09 -11.71
CA TRP A 22 -7.11 -2.74 -10.44
C TRP A 22 -8.04 -3.92 -10.17
N ILE A 23 -9.35 -3.74 -10.36
CA ILE A 23 -10.32 -4.85 -10.23
C ILE A 23 -10.00 -5.96 -11.24
N ALA A 24 -9.69 -5.59 -12.48
CA ALA A 24 -9.32 -6.55 -13.53
C ALA A 24 -8.05 -7.34 -13.15
N LEU A 25 -7.06 -6.69 -12.52
CA LEU A 25 -5.85 -7.36 -12.01
C LEU A 25 -6.17 -8.35 -10.88
N ILE A 26 -7.08 -8.01 -9.96
CA ILE A 26 -7.51 -8.93 -8.89
C ILE A 26 -8.25 -10.13 -9.50
N VAL A 27 -9.16 -9.90 -10.45
CA VAL A 27 -9.85 -11.02 -11.09
C VAL A 27 -8.87 -11.87 -11.90
N GLY A 28 -7.99 -11.22 -12.67
CA GLY A 28 -6.97 -11.88 -13.48
C GLY A 28 -5.99 -12.71 -12.65
N SER A 29 -5.56 -12.21 -11.49
CA SER A 29 -4.68 -12.97 -10.60
C SER A 29 -5.36 -14.19 -9.99
N LYS A 30 -6.67 -14.12 -9.73
CA LYS A 30 -7.46 -15.28 -9.28
C LYS A 30 -7.63 -16.30 -10.39
N VAL A 31 -7.98 -15.86 -11.60
CA VAL A 31 -8.11 -16.75 -12.77
C VAL A 31 -6.78 -17.45 -13.05
N TRP A 32 -5.68 -16.70 -13.03
CA TRP A 32 -4.33 -17.24 -13.20
C TRP A 32 -4.01 -18.34 -12.20
N GLN A 33 -4.31 -18.13 -10.93
CA GLN A 33 -4.10 -19.14 -9.88
C GLN A 33 -4.97 -20.38 -10.12
N LEU A 34 -6.24 -20.21 -10.47
CA LEU A 34 -7.13 -21.32 -10.81
C LEU A 34 -6.62 -22.11 -12.03
N THR A 35 -6.04 -21.43 -13.02
CA THR A 35 -5.43 -22.09 -14.19
C THR A 35 -4.24 -22.95 -13.78
N TRP A 36 -3.35 -22.47 -12.90
CA TRP A 36 -2.22 -23.27 -12.42
C TRP A 36 -2.65 -24.44 -11.54
N ASN A 37 -3.58 -24.23 -10.61
CA ASN A 37 -4.11 -25.32 -9.78
C ASN A 37 -4.76 -26.42 -10.64
N TRP A 38 -5.42 -26.05 -11.74
CA TRP A 38 -5.97 -27.00 -12.70
C TRP A 38 -4.88 -27.76 -13.49
N ILE A 39 -3.79 -27.08 -13.87
CA ILE A 39 -2.66 -27.71 -14.58
C ILE A 39 -1.93 -28.70 -13.66
N ASP A 40 -1.75 -28.35 -12.38
CA ASP A 40 -0.97 -29.14 -11.43
C ASP A 40 -1.78 -30.26 -10.75
N ASP A 41 -3.06 -30.47 -11.13
CA ASP A 41 -4.01 -31.39 -10.49
C ASP A 41 -4.07 -31.24 -8.95
N ASP A 42 -3.74 -30.03 -8.46
CA ASP A 42 -3.64 -29.74 -7.04
C ASP A 42 -5.02 -29.32 -6.53
N GLU A 43 -5.69 -30.25 -5.84
CA GLU A 43 -6.95 -30.02 -5.11
C GLU A 43 -6.75 -29.15 -3.84
N SER A 44 -5.52 -28.68 -3.58
CA SER A 44 -5.25 -27.80 -2.45
C SER A 44 -6.18 -26.58 -2.45
N ARG A 45 -6.91 -26.43 -1.33
CA ARG A 45 -7.96 -25.44 -1.07
C ARG A 45 -7.64 -24.11 -1.76
N VAL A 46 -8.55 -23.65 -2.63
CA VAL A 46 -8.52 -22.35 -3.34
C VAL A 46 -7.83 -21.31 -2.48
N GLU A 47 -6.55 -21.07 -2.78
CA GLU A 47 -5.74 -20.19 -1.98
C GLU A 47 -6.22 -18.74 -2.15
N CYS A 48 -5.96 -17.91 -1.13
CA CYS A 48 -6.28 -16.49 -1.22
C CYS A 48 -5.60 -15.88 -2.45
N ASN A 49 -6.29 -14.92 -3.09
CA ASN A 49 -5.77 -14.21 -4.24
C ASN A 49 -4.35 -13.65 -3.96
N PRO A 50 -3.35 -13.95 -4.79
CA PRO A 50 -1.95 -13.62 -4.52
C PRO A 50 -1.72 -12.10 -4.44
N LEU A 51 -2.52 -11.33 -5.17
CA LEU A 51 -2.44 -9.89 -5.23
C LEU A 51 -3.00 -9.26 -3.94
N VAL A 52 -4.11 -9.81 -3.44
CA VAL A 52 -4.70 -9.44 -2.13
C VAL A 52 -3.72 -9.78 -1.01
N PHE A 53 -3.10 -10.96 -1.05
CA PHE A 53 -2.08 -11.37 -0.08
C PHE A 53 -0.86 -10.44 -0.11
N ALA A 54 -0.35 -10.06 -1.28
CA ALA A 54 0.79 -9.15 -1.41
C ALA A 54 0.49 -7.76 -0.81
N VAL A 55 -0.70 -7.21 -1.05
CA VAL A 55 -1.11 -5.92 -0.47
C VAL A 55 -1.28 -6.02 1.04
N MET A 56 -1.96 -7.07 1.53
CA MET A 56 -2.13 -7.29 2.97
C MET A 56 -0.79 -7.46 3.71
N ARG A 57 0.16 -8.18 3.09
CA ARG A 57 1.52 -8.32 3.63
C ARG A 57 2.24 -6.97 3.75
N ARG A 58 2.09 -6.08 2.75
CA ARG A 58 2.63 -4.71 2.82
C ARG A 58 1.97 -3.85 3.90
N LEU A 59 0.69 -4.11 4.20
CA LEU A 59 -0.02 -3.48 5.32
C LEU A 59 0.37 -4.07 6.68
N GLY A 60 1.24 -5.09 6.71
CA GLY A 60 1.74 -5.74 7.92
C GLY A 60 0.82 -6.83 8.46
N TYR A 61 -0.09 -7.36 7.64
CA TYR A 61 -0.88 -8.54 7.99
C TYR A 61 -0.13 -9.82 7.61
N THR A 62 -0.22 -10.82 8.47
CA THR A 62 0.16 -12.22 8.22
C THR A 62 -1.08 -13.04 7.89
N ARG A 63 -0.89 -14.15 7.18
CA ARG A 63 -2.00 -15.04 6.83
C ARG A 63 -2.12 -16.13 7.89
N ASP A 64 -3.30 -16.23 8.48
CA ASP A 64 -3.73 -17.40 9.22
C ASP A 64 -4.28 -18.42 8.20
N ARG A 65 -3.73 -19.65 8.22
CA ARG A 65 -4.11 -20.71 7.28
C ARG A 65 -5.35 -21.47 7.73
N ASP A 66 -5.73 -21.33 9.00
CA ASP A 66 -6.84 -22.10 9.59
C ASP A 66 -8.17 -21.35 9.48
N SER A 67 -8.15 -20.02 9.39
CA SER A 67 -9.33 -19.16 9.23
C SER A 67 -9.68 -18.91 7.75
N THR A 68 -10.89 -19.30 7.34
CA THR A 68 -11.40 -19.09 5.97
C THR A 68 -12.12 -17.75 5.80
N SER A 69 -12.84 -17.29 6.81
CA SER A 69 -13.64 -16.05 6.76
C SER A 69 -12.81 -14.79 7.05
N TYR A 70 -11.78 -14.91 7.89
CA TYR A 70 -10.87 -13.82 8.23
C TYR A 70 -9.41 -14.30 8.20
N PRO A 71 -8.85 -14.51 6.99
CA PRO A 71 -7.55 -15.15 6.83
C PRO A 71 -6.37 -14.22 7.14
N TYR A 72 -6.58 -12.93 7.43
CA TYR A 72 -5.51 -11.97 7.69
C TYR A 72 -5.51 -11.50 9.14
N GLN A 73 -4.36 -11.61 9.81
CA GLN A 73 -4.16 -11.15 11.18
C GLN A 73 -2.97 -10.19 11.27
N LYS A 74 -3.01 -9.25 12.21
CA LYS A 74 -1.90 -8.31 12.45
C LYS A 74 -1.65 -8.19 13.96
N GLY A 75 -0.38 -8.34 14.34
CA GLY A 75 0.01 -8.50 15.75
C GLY A 75 -0.28 -9.92 16.24
N ASP A 76 -0.37 -10.10 17.57
CA ASP A 76 -0.74 -11.37 18.21
C ASP A 76 -2.26 -11.63 18.13
N GLY A 77 -2.85 -11.48 16.93
CA GLY A 77 -4.28 -11.72 16.69
C GLY A 77 -5.23 -10.57 17.04
N GLU A 78 -4.74 -9.42 17.51
CA GLU A 78 -5.60 -8.28 17.91
C GLU A 78 -6.41 -7.66 16.76
N LYS A 79 -5.93 -7.77 15.52
CA LYS A 79 -6.60 -7.22 14.34
C LYS A 79 -6.77 -8.29 13.28
N ILE A 80 -8.02 -8.64 13.00
CA ILE A 80 -8.40 -9.65 12.01
C ILE A 80 -9.08 -8.96 10.82
N SER A 81 -8.81 -9.43 9.61
CA SER A 81 -9.38 -8.89 8.37
C SER A 81 -9.68 -10.00 7.37
N ASP A 82 -10.72 -9.76 6.58
CA ASP A 82 -11.22 -10.60 5.49
C ASP A 82 -10.44 -10.41 4.17
N GLY A 83 -9.58 -9.39 4.06
CA GLY A 83 -8.94 -9.04 2.79
C GLY A 83 -9.50 -7.77 2.12
N SER A 84 -10.63 -7.24 2.60
CA SER A 84 -11.32 -6.09 1.99
C SER A 84 -10.44 -4.85 1.88
N LEU A 85 -9.58 -4.60 2.88
CA LEU A 85 -8.64 -3.46 2.87
C LEU A 85 -7.67 -3.51 1.67
N ALA A 86 -7.28 -4.68 1.21
CA ALA A 86 -6.41 -4.81 0.03
C ALA A 86 -7.13 -4.51 -1.29
N VAL A 87 -8.46 -4.49 -1.29
CA VAL A 87 -9.27 -4.06 -2.44
C VAL A 87 -9.60 -2.58 -2.33
N VAL A 88 -10.18 -2.16 -1.20
CA VAL A 88 -10.73 -0.82 -1.00
C VAL A 88 -9.65 0.25 -0.96
N LEU A 89 -8.54 0.02 -0.25
CA LEU A 89 -7.51 1.04 -0.09
C LEU A 89 -6.81 1.38 -1.42
N PRO A 90 -6.32 0.41 -2.22
CA PRO A 90 -5.71 0.74 -3.51
C PRO A 90 -6.73 1.29 -4.51
N LEU A 91 -7.97 0.80 -4.49
CA LEU A 91 -9.03 1.31 -5.35
C LEU A 91 -9.32 2.79 -5.09
N PHE A 92 -9.47 3.16 -3.81
CA PHE A 92 -9.65 4.56 -3.42
C PHE A 92 -8.43 5.42 -3.78
N LEU A 93 -7.22 4.92 -3.51
CA LEU A 93 -5.98 5.61 -3.88
C LEU A 93 -5.90 5.85 -5.38
N LEU A 94 -6.17 4.84 -6.21
CA LEU A 94 -6.10 4.96 -7.67
C LEU A 94 -7.16 5.90 -8.24
N LEU A 95 -8.35 5.94 -7.63
CA LEU A 95 -9.42 6.85 -8.02
C LEU A 95 -9.10 8.31 -7.69
N VAL A 96 -8.54 8.57 -6.50
CA VAL A 96 -8.32 9.93 -5.98
C VAL A 96 -6.95 10.49 -6.34
N CYS A 97 -5.93 9.65 -6.51
CA CYS A 97 -4.54 10.09 -6.75
C CYS A 97 -4.38 11.01 -7.97
N PRO A 98 -4.98 10.72 -9.16
CA PRO A 98 -4.87 11.62 -10.31
C PRO A 98 -5.44 13.01 -10.02
N LEU A 99 -6.57 13.08 -9.31
CA LEU A 99 -7.17 14.34 -8.90
C LEU A 99 -6.28 15.08 -7.88
N ALA A 100 -5.75 14.37 -6.90
CA ALA A 100 -4.85 14.91 -5.90
C ALA A 100 -3.57 15.49 -6.52
N ILE A 101 -3.05 14.86 -7.59
CA ILE A 101 -1.91 15.38 -8.36
C ILE A 101 -2.28 16.71 -9.04
N VAL A 102 -3.43 16.80 -9.71
CA VAL A 102 -3.88 18.04 -10.38
C VAL A 102 -4.06 19.17 -9.37
N VAL A 103 -4.68 18.89 -8.22
CA VAL A 103 -4.83 19.86 -7.13
C VAL A 103 -3.47 20.26 -6.57
N GLY A 104 -2.56 19.29 -6.40
CA GLY A 104 -1.20 19.53 -5.92
C GLY A 104 -0.39 20.44 -6.84
N PHE A 105 -0.54 20.29 -8.16
CA PHE A 105 0.08 21.20 -9.13
C PHE A 105 -0.47 22.62 -9.06
N ARG A 106 -1.79 22.80 -8.84
CA ARG A 106 -2.37 24.14 -8.66
C ARG A 106 -1.95 24.80 -7.35
N LEU A 107 -1.78 24.01 -6.30
CA LEU A 107 -1.35 24.45 -4.97
C LEU A 107 0.16 24.20 -4.75
N TYR A 108 0.97 24.18 -5.83
CA TYR A 108 2.38 23.80 -5.75
C TYR A 108 3.20 24.51 -4.66
N PRO A 109 3.02 25.81 -4.33
CA PRO A 109 3.80 26.41 -3.24
C PRO A 109 3.48 25.79 -1.88
N LEU A 110 2.19 25.46 -1.65
CA LEU A 110 1.74 24.83 -0.41
C LEU A 110 2.24 23.38 -0.32
N VAL A 111 2.21 22.66 -1.44
CA VAL A 111 2.74 21.28 -1.51
C VAL A 111 4.24 21.26 -1.25
N ILE A 112 5.01 22.17 -1.86
CA ILE A 112 6.46 22.28 -1.64
C ILE A 112 6.75 22.61 -0.17
N ALA A 113 6.01 23.55 0.43
CA ALA A 113 6.17 23.88 1.84
C ALA A 113 5.91 22.66 2.75
N ALA A 114 4.82 21.92 2.50
CA ALA A 114 4.46 20.73 3.26
C ALA A 114 5.52 19.61 3.13
N ILE A 115 5.98 19.33 1.91
CA ILE A 115 7.04 18.34 1.65
C ILE A 115 8.34 18.76 2.35
N THR A 116 8.70 20.03 2.29
CA THR A 116 9.92 20.55 2.91
C THR A 116 9.86 20.40 4.42
N LEU A 117 8.74 20.77 5.06
CA LEU A 117 8.51 20.55 6.50
C LEU A 117 8.58 19.07 6.88
N PHE A 118 7.99 18.19 6.07
CA PHE A 118 8.07 16.75 6.28
C PHE A 118 9.51 16.22 6.21
N LEU A 119 10.29 16.68 5.23
CA LEU A 119 11.70 16.30 5.09
C LEU A 119 12.54 16.80 6.27
N ILE A 120 12.34 18.05 6.70
CA ILE A 120 12.99 18.60 7.90
C ILE A 120 12.63 17.77 9.14
N ALA A 121 11.35 17.45 9.33
CA ALA A 121 10.90 16.63 10.46
C ALA A 121 11.53 15.23 10.43
N ARG A 122 11.63 14.61 9.25
CA ARG A 122 12.27 13.30 9.07
C ARG A 122 13.77 13.36 9.35
N LEU A 123 14.45 14.41 8.88
CA LEU A 123 15.86 14.66 9.16
C LEU A 123 16.11 14.88 10.66
N ALA A 124 15.25 15.66 11.32
CA ALA A 124 15.32 15.89 12.76
C ALA A 124 15.10 14.59 13.56
N ARG A 125 14.15 13.74 13.14
CA ARG A 125 13.93 12.42 13.76
C ARG A 125 15.14 11.50 13.56
N PHE A 126 15.74 11.51 12.37
CA PHE A 126 16.95 10.77 12.08
C PHE A 126 18.13 11.22 12.93
N ALA A 127 18.38 12.54 13.02
CA ALA A 127 19.43 13.14 13.85
C ALA A 127 19.23 12.80 15.34
N ARG A 128 18.00 12.86 15.86
CA ARG A 128 17.70 12.42 17.24
C ARG A 128 17.99 10.94 17.47
N ARG A 129 17.71 10.06 16.50
CA ARG A 129 18.00 8.63 16.60
C ARG A 129 19.51 8.36 16.59
N HIS A 130 20.25 9.05 15.73
CA HIS A 130 21.72 8.96 15.69
C HIS A 130 22.37 9.51 16.95
N LYS A 131 21.93 10.66 17.47
CA LYS A 131 22.42 11.20 18.74
C LYS A 131 22.24 10.20 19.89
N LYS A 132 21.08 9.55 19.98
CA LYS A 132 20.82 8.51 20.99
C LYS A 132 21.76 7.30 20.86
N LEU A 133 22.13 6.92 19.64
CA LEU A 133 23.10 5.83 19.40
C LEU A 133 24.51 6.25 19.83
N PHE A 134 24.97 7.45 19.45
CA PHE A 134 26.28 7.95 19.86
C PHE A 134 26.40 8.18 21.37
N ASP A 135 25.37 8.73 22.01
CA ASP A 135 25.33 8.90 23.47
C ASP A 135 25.38 7.54 24.20
N LYS A 136 24.87 6.46 23.58
CA LYS A 136 24.99 5.09 24.10
C LYS A 136 26.41 4.56 23.95
N HIS A 137 27.05 4.80 22.80
CA HIS A 137 28.45 4.40 22.55
C HIS A 137 29.47 5.17 23.41
N LEU A 138 29.19 6.43 23.75
CA LEU A 138 30.05 7.24 24.65
C LEU A 138 29.89 6.87 26.13
N LYS A 139 28.75 6.30 26.53
CA LYS A 139 28.48 5.89 27.92
C LYS A 139 28.94 4.48 28.26
N ASP A 140 29.09 3.60 27.27
CA ASP A 140 29.66 2.25 27.44
C ASP A 140 30.92 2.06 26.57
N PRO A 141 32.08 2.61 26.98
CA PRO A 141 33.35 2.34 26.31
C PRO A 141 33.85 0.88 26.51
N GLU A 142 33.23 0.10 27.40
CA GLU A 142 33.65 -1.29 27.71
C GLU A 142 32.82 -2.39 27.03
N ALA A 143 31.78 -2.08 26.25
CA ALA A 143 30.93 -3.10 25.60
C ALA A 143 31.59 -3.83 24.40
N HIS A 144 32.86 -3.54 24.12
CA HIS A 144 33.67 -4.19 23.07
C HIS A 144 34.95 -4.86 23.62
N LYS A 145 34.97 -5.26 24.90
CA LYS A 145 35.92 -6.28 25.38
C LYS A 145 35.29 -7.67 25.34
#